data_AF-A0A225VKP1-F1
#
_entry.id   AF-A0A225VKP1-F1
#
_cell.length_a   1.000
_cell.length_b   1.000
_cell.length_c   1.000
_cell.angle_alpha   90.00
_cell.angle_beta   90.00
_cell.angle_gamma   90.00
#
_symmetry.space_group_name_H-M   'P 1'
#
loop_
_entity.id
_entity.type
_entity.pdbx_description
1 polymer ?
#
loop_
_entity_poly.entity_id
_entity_poly.type
_entity_poly.pdbx_seq_one_letter_code
_entity_poly.pdbx_strand_id
1 'polypeptide(L)'
;MGPVLGRSSFIDDIAHGAPPWDQLCEDLNALLFRLRYWNISVSLPKSEFCKQAIPATPKIAKSVQDLPFPSTLKGVQSFLGSLNYYNKFIEDLPVIAAVLYELGEDRIRAGHDLDRAKEAFEILKTQDYVDAAAAPSRLYQA
;
A
#
# COMPACT_ATOMS: atom_id res chain seq x y z
N MET A 1 20.46 -26.07 5.14
CA MET A 1 19.46 -26.23 6.21
C MET A 1 18.32 -27.05 5.63
N GLY A 2 17.91 -28.15 6.26
CA GLY A 2 16.78 -28.99 5.79
C GLY A 2 15.51 -28.74 6.61
N PRO A 3 14.34 -29.21 6.15
CA PRO A 3 13.09 -29.12 6.90
C PRO A 3 13.17 -29.84 8.25
N VAL A 4 12.56 -29.25 9.28
CA VAL A 4 12.48 -29.86 10.61
C VAL A 4 11.26 -30.78 10.67
N LEU A 5 11.50 -32.09 10.71
CA LEU A 5 10.46 -33.11 10.81
C LEU A 5 9.54 -32.85 12.02
N GLY A 6 8.23 -32.82 11.77
CA GLY A 6 7.20 -32.64 12.81
C GLY A 6 6.83 -31.19 13.17
N ARG A 7 7.36 -30.17 12.46
CA ARG A 7 6.96 -28.77 12.61
C ARG A 7 6.42 -28.23 11.29
N SER A 8 5.26 -27.57 11.32
CA SER A 8 4.74 -26.78 10.20
C SER A 8 4.96 -25.29 10.47
N SER A 9 5.20 -24.53 9.42
CA SER A 9 5.22 -23.06 9.48
C SER A 9 4.13 -22.50 8.58
N PHE A 10 3.61 -21.34 8.95
CA PHE A 10 2.62 -20.60 8.16
C PHE A 10 3.30 -19.33 7.63
N ILE A 11 3.03 -19.03 6.37
CA ILE A 11 3.40 -17.78 5.72
C ILE A 11 2.10 -17.06 5.39
N ASP A 12 2.02 -15.76 5.69
CA ASP A 12 0.77 -15.02 5.62
C ASP A 12 0.36 -14.74 4.16
N ASP A 13 1.16 -13.98 3.41
CA ASP A 13 0.85 -13.64 2.01
C ASP A 13 2.07 -13.77 1.10
N ILE A 14 1.88 -14.40 -0.07
CA ILE A 14 2.87 -14.47 -1.15
C ILE A 14 2.21 -13.92 -2.42
N ALA A 15 2.79 -12.85 -2.97
CA ALA A 15 2.37 -12.27 -4.24
C ALA A 15 3.46 -12.48 -5.29
N HIS A 16 3.18 -13.31 -6.29
CA HIS A 16 4.09 -13.55 -7.41
C HIS A 16 3.35 -13.34 -8.73
N GLY A 17 4.02 -12.71 -9.69
CA GLY A 17 3.50 -12.35 -10.99
C GLY A 17 4.59 -12.57 -12.04
N ALA A 18 4.18 -13.02 -13.22
CA ALA A 18 5.08 -13.22 -14.34
C ALA A 18 4.42 -12.68 -15.63
N PRO A 19 5.18 -12.06 -16.54
CA PRO A 19 4.62 -11.46 -17.75
C PRO A 19 4.00 -12.48 -18.73
N PRO A 20 4.60 -13.66 -19.00
CA PRO A 20 3.93 -14.73 -19.73
C PRO A 20 3.26 -15.73 -18.78
N TRP A 21 2.10 -16.25 -19.22
CA TRP A 21 1.34 -17.26 -18.49
C TRP A 21 2.14 -18.53 -18.17
N ASP A 22 2.94 -19.00 -19.14
CA ASP A 22 3.73 -20.21 -18.98
C ASP A 22 4.77 -20.08 -17.87
N GLN A 23 5.42 -18.92 -17.77
CA GLN A 23 6.35 -18.64 -16.67
C GLN A 23 5.61 -18.57 -15.32
N LEU A 24 4.40 -18.01 -15.28
CA LEU A 24 3.59 -18.00 -14.07
C LEU A 24 3.25 -19.43 -13.60
N CYS A 25 2.93 -20.33 -14.54
CA CYS A 25 2.68 -21.73 -14.24
C CYS A 25 3.94 -22.45 -13.72
N GLU A 26 5.09 -22.22 -14.34
CA GLU A 26 6.37 -22.78 -13.89
C GLU A 26 6.75 -22.28 -12.49
N ASP A 27 6.62 -20.98 -12.26
CA ASP A 27 6.93 -20.34 -10.97
C ASP A 27 5.98 -20.82 -9.87
N LEU A 28 4.68 -20.92 -10.16
CA LEU A 28 3.70 -21.47 -9.22
C LEU A 28 4.03 -22.91 -8.86
N ASN A 29 4.39 -23.75 -9.83
CA ASN A 29 4.78 -25.13 -9.57
C ASN A 29 6.05 -25.22 -8.71
N ALA A 30 7.06 -24.40 -9.02
CA ALA A 30 8.29 -24.32 -8.23
C ALA A 30 8.03 -23.81 -6.80
N LEU A 31 7.10 -22.88 -6.63
CA LEU A 31 6.68 -22.36 -5.32
C LEU A 31 5.99 -23.43 -4.49
N LEU A 32 4.98 -24.11 -5.05
CA LEU A 32 4.25 -25.19 -4.37
C LEU A 32 5.19 -26.34 -3.99
N PHE A 33 6.15 -26.67 -4.86
CA PHE A 33 7.19 -27.66 -4.55
C PHE A 33 8.04 -27.24 -3.35
N ARG A 34 8.50 -25.99 -3.30
CA ARG A 34 9.27 -25.46 -2.16
C ARG A 34 8.45 -25.44 -0.87
N LEU A 35 7.19 -24.98 -0.93
CA LEU A 35 6.32 -24.95 0.25
C LEU A 35 6.14 -26.37 0.83
N ARG A 36 5.91 -27.35 -0.04
CA ARG A 36 5.84 -28.76 0.35
C ARG A 36 7.16 -29.27 0.94
N TYR A 37 8.29 -28.96 0.31
CA TYR A 37 9.62 -29.35 0.79
C TYR A 37 9.90 -28.83 2.19
N TRP A 38 9.47 -27.60 2.49
CA TRP A 38 9.64 -26.95 3.79
C TRP A 38 8.52 -27.24 4.80
N ASN A 39 7.53 -28.07 4.45
CA ASN A 39 6.36 -28.35 5.28
C ASN A 39 5.56 -27.07 5.67
N ILE A 40 5.43 -26.15 4.71
CA ILE A 40 4.66 -24.91 4.84
C ILE A 40 3.28 -25.11 4.24
N SER A 41 2.25 -24.80 5.02
CA SER A 41 0.85 -24.93 4.60
C SER A 41 0.33 -23.61 4.03
N VAL A 42 -0.45 -23.69 2.95
CA VAL A 42 -1.20 -22.56 2.37
C VAL A 42 -2.70 -22.85 2.40
N SER A 43 -3.50 -21.83 2.63
CA SER A 43 -4.96 -21.95 2.73
C SER A 43 -5.61 -21.70 1.37
N LEU A 44 -5.99 -22.77 0.65
CA LEU A 44 -6.65 -22.65 -0.65
C LEU A 44 -7.88 -21.72 -0.65
N PRO A 45 -8.78 -21.73 0.37
CA PRO A 45 -9.91 -20.81 0.40
C PRO A 45 -9.52 -19.32 0.53
N LYS A 46 -8.29 -19.03 0.99
CA LYS A 46 -7.76 -17.67 1.14
C LYS A 46 -6.76 -17.30 0.04
N SER A 47 -6.34 -18.25 -0.79
CA SER A 47 -5.38 -18.03 -1.86
C SER A 47 -6.09 -17.59 -3.14
N GLU A 48 -5.52 -16.60 -3.80
CA GLU A 48 -5.98 -16.13 -5.11
C GLU A 48 -4.94 -16.51 -6.17
N PHE A 49 -5.37 -17.23 -7.20
CA PHE A 49 -4.51 -17.67 -8.29
C PHE A 49 -4.91 -17.00 -9.60
N CYS A 50 -3.93 -16.80 -10.48
CA CYS A 50 -4.17 -16.46 -11.89
C CYS A 50 -4.95 -15.16 -12.10
N LYS A 51 -4.77 -14.16 -11.21
CA LYS A 51 -5.35 -12.84 -11.40
C LYS A 51 -4.49 -11.99 -12.33
N GLN A 52 -5.13 -11.34 -13.30
CA GLN A 52 -4.48 -10.46 -14.28
C GLN A 52 -3.88 -9.20 -13.64
N ALA A 53 -4.38 -8.81 -12.46
CA ALA A 53 -3.80 -7.79 -11.60
C ALA A 53 -4.20 -8.08 -10.15
N ILE A 54 -3.36 -7.71 -9.19
CA ILE A 54 -3.74 -7.64 -7.77
C ILE A 54 -4.48 -6.30 -7.62
N PRO A 55 -5.82 -6.28 -7.47
CA PRO A 55 -6.52 -5.01 -7.34
C PRO A 55 -6.10 -4.35 -6.02
N ALA A 56 -5.64 -3.11 -6.08
CA ALA A 56 -5.56 -2.27 -4.88
C ALA A 56 -6.94 -2.27 -4.22
N THR A 57 -7.03 -2.69 -2.97
CA THR A 57 -8.32 -2.90 -2.29
C THR A 57 -9.06 -1.56 -2.14
N PRO A 58 -10.21 -1.35 -2.79
CA PRO A 58 -10.91 -0.06 -2.79
C PRO A 58 -11.56 0.28 -1.44
N LYS A 59 -11.52 -0.62 -0.46
CA LYS A 59 -12.06 -0.38 0.89
C LYS A 59 -11.28 0.70 1.66
N ILE A 60 -9.98 0.81 1.41
CA ILE A 60 -9.14 1.85 2.03
C ILE A 60 -9.47 3.23 1.42
N ALA A 61 -9.86 3.25 0.13
CA ALA A 61 -10.11 4.47 -0.62
C ALA A 61 -11.29 5.29 -0.10
N LYS A 62 -12.43 4.65 0.20
CA LYS A 62 -13.60 5.38 0.72
C LYS A 62 -13.37 5.99 2.11
N SER A 63 -12.77 5.21 3.03
CA SER A 63 -12.50 5.71 4.38
C SER A 63 -11.55 6.91 4.41
N VAL A 64 -10.70 7.05 3.40
CA VAL A 64 -9.75 8.15 3.32
C VAL A 64 -10.29 9.34 2.55
N GLN A 65 -11.17 9.15 1.56
CA GLN A 65 -11.92 10.25 0.96
C GLN A 65 -12.79 11.00 1.97
N ASP A 66 -13.33 10.30 2.96
CA ASP A 66 -14.18 10.88 4.01
C ASP A 66 -13.38 11.45 5.20
N LEU A 67 -12.05 11.38 5.19
CA LEU A 67 -11.22 11.93 6.28
C LEU A 67 -11.38 13.46 6.34
N PRO A 68 -11.77 14.02 7.51
CA PRO A 68 -11.78 15.46 7.70
C PRO A 68 -10.37 16.01 7.86
N PHE A 69 -10.20 17.30 7.60
CA PHE A 69 -8.93 17.97 7.86
C PHE A 69 -8.53 17.84 9.34
N PRO A 70 -7.27 17.45 9.66
CA PRO A 70 -6.87 17.22 11.04
C PRO A 70 -6.90 18.51 11.89
N SER A 71 -7.51 18.44 13.07
CA SER A 71 -7.57 19.55 14.03
C SER A 71 -6.40 19.59 15.01
N THR A 72 -5.42 18.69 14.86
CA THR A 72 -4.24 18.60 15.74
C THR A 72 -2.98 18.38 14.91
N LEU A 73 -1.85 18.89 15.40
CA LEU A 73 -0.54 18.66 14.78
C LEU A 73 -0.23 17.15 14.67
N LYS A 74 -0.57 16.39 15.71
CA LYS A 74 -0.43 14.92 15.70
C LYS A 74 -1.27 14.27 14.59
N GLY A 75 -2.47 14.78 14.33
CA GLY A 75 -3.30 14.31 13.22
C GLY A 75 -2.68 14.60 11.85
N VAL A 76 -2.12 15.80 11.65
CA VAL A 76 -1.38 16.15 10.43
C VAL A 76 -0.16 15.23 10.25
N GLN A 77 0.63 15.02 11.31
CA GLN A 77 1.78 14.12 11.29
C GLN A 77 1.39 12.66 11.01
N SER A 78 0.29 12.19 11.60
CA SER A 78 -0.23 10.84 11.35
C SER A 78 -0.65 10.68 9.90
N PHE A 79 -1.29 11.69 9.31
CA PHE A 79 -1.66 11.70 7.91
C PHE A 79 -0.40 11.63 7.03
N LEU A 80 0.56 12.53 7.21
CA LEU A 80 1.84 12.52 6.49
C LEU A 80 2.60 11.20 6.64
N GLY A 81 2.57 10.59 7.83
CA GLY A 81 3.16 9.28 8.07
C GLY A 81 2.51 8.17 7.23
N SER A 82 1.20 8.23 7.02
CA SER A 82 0.48 7.28 6.18
C SER A 82 0.83 7.41 4.68
N LEU A 83 1.22 8.62 4.25
CA LEU A 83 1.64 8.92 2.87
C LEU A 83 3.03 8.39 2.52
N ASN A 84 3.85 8.08 3.52
CA ASN A 84 5.23 7.68 3.29
C ASN A 84 5.37 6.42 2.42
N TYR A 85 4.35 5.53 2.45
CA TYR A 85 4.29 4.37 1.57
C TYR A 85 4.08 4.77 0.10
N TYR A 86 3.35 5.85 -0.17
CA TYR A 86 2.93 6.28 -1.49
C TYR A 86 3.89 7.26 -2.19
N ASN A 87 4.95 7.70 -1.51
CA ASN A 87 5.92 8.68 -2.03
C ASN A 87 6.60 8.28 -3.35
N LYS A 88 6.57 6.98 -3.72
CA LYS A 88 7.10 6.49 -5.00
C LYS A 88 6.09 6.50 -6.15
N PHE A 89 4.81 6.67 -5.84
CA PHE A 89 3.71 6.53 -6.80
C PHE A 89 3.07 7.88 -7.14
N ILE A 90 3.28 8.89 -6.31
CA ILE A 90 2.71 10.23 -6.47
C ILE A 90 3.82 11.19 -6.84
N GLU A 91 3.77 11.65 -8.08
CA GLU A 91 4.63 12.74 -8.55
C GLU A 91 4.30 14.01 -7.75
N ASP A 92 5.32 14.75 -7.33
CA ASP A 92 5.20 15.96 -6.51
C ASP A 92 4.64 15.81 -5.07
N LEU A 93 4.51 14.59 -4.53
CA LEU A 93 4.13 14.39 -3.13
C LEU A 93 4.94 15.26 -2.16
N PRO A 94 6.29 15.31 -2.24
CA PRO A 94 7.08 16.14 -1.32
C PRO A 94 6.74 17.64 -1.43
N VAL A 95 6.41 18.12 -2.63
CA VAL A 95 6.06 19.52 -2.88
C VAL A 95 4.71 19.85 -2.25
N ILE A 96 3.72 19.00 -2.47
CA ILE A 96 2.37 19.20 -1.93
C ILE A 96 2.37 19.04 -0.40
N ALA A 97 3.09 18.04 0.11
CA ALA A 97 3.21 17.77 1.55
C ALA A 97 3.98 18.86 2.32
N ALA A 98 4.86 19.64 1.66
CA ALA A 98 5.61 20.73 2.28
C ALA A 98 4.68 21.73 3.01
N VAL A 99 3.53 22.04 2.41
CA VAL A 99 2.51 22.93 2.99
C VAL A 99 1.98 22.40 4.32
N LEU A 100 1.89 21.08 4.47
CA LEU A 100 1.46 20.42 5.71
C LEU A 100 2.60 20.30 6.73
N TYR A 101 3.86 20.18 6.28
CA TYR A 101 5.03 20.18 7.18
C TYR A 101 5.25 21.54 7.86
N GLU A 102 4.88 22.64 7.20
CA GLU A 102 5.02 24.00 7.73
C GLU A 102 3.91 24.38 8.75
N LEU A 103 2.89 23.53 8.94
CA LEU A 103 1.83 23.79 9.91
C LEU A 103 2.33 23.70 11.35
N GLY A 104 2.30 24.84 12.04
CA GLY A 104 2.48 24.89 13.49
C GLY A 104 1.20 24.56 14.27
N GLU A 105 1.35 24.04 15.49
CA GLU A 105 0.23 23.70 16.38
C GLU A 105 -0.68 24.92 16.67
N ASP A 106 -0.10 26.10 16.88
CA ASP A 106 -0.83 27.33 17.15
C ASP A 106 -1.74 27.75 15.97
N ARG A 107 -1.27 27.57 14.73
CA ARG A 107 -2.06 27.85 13.52
C ARG A 107 -3.24 26.90 13.38
N ILE A 108 -3.01 25.61 13.63
CA ILE A 108 -4.07 24.59 13.60
C ILE A 108 -5.13 24.90 14.66
N ARG A 109 -4.72 25.24 15.88
CA ARG A 109 -5.63 25.57 16.98
C ARG A 109 -6.40 26.87 16.74
N ALA A 110 -5.74 27.88 16.17
CA ALA A 110 -6.38 29.15 15.83
C ALA A 110 -7.36 29.01 14.67
N GLY A 111 -7.15 28.05 13.75
CA GLY A 111 -8.03 27.82 12.61
C GLY A 111 -7.91 28.88 11.51
N HIS A 112 -6.93 29.78 11.60
CA HIS A 112 -6.72 30.89 10.67
C HIS A 112 -5.69 30.50 9.59
N ASP A 113 -5.88 30.99 8.35
CA ASP A 113 -4.92 30.84 7.24
C ASP A 113 -4.57 29.37 6.95
N LEU A 114 -5.60 28.52 6.87
CA LEU A 114 -5.48 27.07 6.60
C LEU A 114 -5.88 26.69 5.17
N ASP A 115 -6.25 27.65 4.31
CA ASP A 115 -6.85 27.34 3.01
C ASP A 115 -5.91 26.55 2.11
N ARG A 116 -4.64 26.97 2.01
CA ARG A 116 -3.60 26.22 1.27
C ARG A 116 -3.35 24.83 1.83
N ALA A 117 -3.37 24.69 3.16
CA ALA A 117 -3.18 23.39 3.81
C ALA A 117 -4.36 22.45 3.56
N LYS A 118 -5.60 22.98 3.60
CA LYS A 118 -6.81 22.21 3.29
C LYS A 118 -6.83 21.79 1.82
N GLU A 119 -6.42 22.68 0.91
CA GLU A 119 -6.28 22.35 -0.50
C GLU A 119 -5.25 21.25 -0.73
N ALA A 120 -4.04 21.37 -0.16
CA ALA A 120 -3.01 20.34 -0.22
C ALA A 120 -3.49 19.00 0.36
N PHE A 121 -4.24 19.04 1.47
CA PHE A 121 -4.83 17.84 2.08
C PHE A 121 -5.83 17.14 1.17
N GLU A 122 -6.72 17.88 0.50
CA GLU A 122 -7.69 17.30 -0.45
C GLU A 122 -7.01 16.79 -1.74
N ILE A 123 -5.96 17.47 -2.20
CA ILE A 123 -5.15 16.99 -3.33
C ILE A 123 -4.51 15.65 -2.99
N LEU A 124 -3.84 15.55 -1.82
CA LEU A 124 -3.20 14.30 -1.40
C LEU A 124 -4.23 13.17 -1.22
N LYS A 125 -5.40 13.45 -0.64
CA LYS A 125 -6.53 12.50 -0.56
C LYS A 125 -7.05 12.02 -1.91
N THR A 126 -6.86 12.78 -2.99
CA THR A 126 -7.34 12.40 -4.33
C THR A 126 -6.23 11.70 -5.11
N GLN A 127 -5.02 12.24 -5.06
CA GLN A 127 -3.85 11.77 -5.80
C GLN A 127 -3.32 10.44 -5.25
N ASP A 128 -3.31 10.23 -3.93
CA ASP A 128 -2.96 8.93 -3.33
C ASP A 128 -3.78 7.78 -3.90
N TYR A 129 -5.06 8.01 -4.19
CA TYR A 129 -6.01 6.95 -4.50
C TYR A 129 -6.19 6.72 -5.98
N VAL A 130 -6.09 7.77 -6.79
CA VAL A 130 -6.12 7.64 -8.25
C VAL A 130 -4.84 7.00 -8.74
N ASP A 131 -3.67 7.40 -8.22
CA ASP A 131 -2.38 6.85 -8.66
C ASP A 131 -2.09 5.47 -8.04
N ALA A 132 -2.47 5.20 -6.78
CA ALA A 132 -2.36 3.84 -6.23
C ALA A 132 -3.32 2.83 -6.89
N ALA A 133 -4.46 3.28 -7.41
CA ALA A 133 -5.38 2.44 -8.18
C ALA A 133 -4.96 2.26 -9.66
N ALA A 134 -4.22 3.23 -10.21
CA ALA A 134 -3.75 3.23 -11.60
C ALA A 134 -2.32 2.70 -11.78
N ALA A 135 -1.50 2.65 -10.71
CA ALA A 135 -0.15 2.15 -10.77
C ALA A 135 -0.16 0.63 -11.05
N PRO A 136 0.30 0.17 -12.22
CA PRO A 136 0.59 -1.25 -12.38
C PRO A 136 1.63 -1.61 -11.32
N SER A 137 1.41 -2.70 -10.60
CA SER A 137 2.34 -3.23 -9.61
C SER A 137 3.71 -3.46 -10.25
N ARG A 138 4.59 -2.45 -10.17
CA ARG A 138 5.98 -2.51 -10.65
C ARG A 138 6.86 -3.48 -9.84
N LEU A 139 6.26 -4.26 -8.93
CA LEU A 139 6.91 -5.39 -8.28
C LEU A 139 7.34 -6.50 -9.28
N TYR A 140 6.99 -6.37 -10.57
CA TYR A 140 7.27 -7.37 -11.61
C TYR A 140 8.01 -6.84 -12.85
N GLN A 141 8.73 -5.72 -12.74
CA GLN A 141 9.53 -5.15 -13.86
C GLN A 141 11.04 -5.11 -13.58
N ALA A 142 11.59 -6.11 -12.88
CA ALA A 142 13.04 -6.29 -12.75
C ALA A 142 13.47 -7.64 -13.33
#